data_AF-A0A531M5X3-F1
#
_entry.id   AF-A0A531M5X3-F1
#
_cell.length_a   1.000
_cell.length_b   1.000
_cell.length_c   1.000
_cell.angle_alpha   90.00
_cell.angle_beta   90.00
_cell.angle_gamma   90.00
#
_symmetry.space_group_name_H-M   'P 1'
#
loop_
_entity.id
_entity.type
_entity.pdbx_description
1 polymer ?
#
loop_
_entity_poly.entity_id
_entity_poly.type
_entity_poly.pdbx_seq_one_letter_code
_entity_poly.pdbx_strand_id
1 'polypeptide(L)'
;DRLITKEEAVARIDPASLDQLLHPTIDPKAARDVIGVGLPASPGAATGEIVFSSGDAEDLKTQGRKAILVRVETSPEDIHGMHAAEGILTTRGGMTSHAAVVARGMGKPCVSGAGSLRVDYRAGTLLSMGQTFRKGDIITIDGGNGQVLKGAVAMLQPELSGDFAAIME
;
A
#
# COMPACT_ATOMS: atom_id res chain seq x y z
N ASP A 1 -33.06 -15.18 -5.33
CA ASP A 1 -34.15 -14.89 -4.37
C ASP A 1 -34.44 -13.39 -4.30
N ARG A 2 -35.70 -12.97 -4.51
CA ARG A 2 -36.13 -11.55 -4.48
C ARG A 2 -36.39 -11.07 -3.04
N LEU A 3 -35.39 -11.18 -2.18
CA LEU A 3 -35.51 -10.82 -0.76
C LEU A 3 -35.48 -9.30 -0.50
N ILE A 4 -34.87 -8.52 -1.40
CA ILE A 4 -34.76 -7.05 -1.36
C ILE A 4 -34.85 -6.47 -2.78
N THR A 5 -35.18 -5.18 -2.90
CA THR A 5 -35.19 -4.47 -4.21
C THR A 5 -33.77 -4.11 -4.67
N LYS A 6 -33.61 -3.71 -5.95
CA LYS A 6 -32.31 -3.26 -6.49
C LYS A 6 -31.83 -2.02 -5.74
N GLU A 7 -32.73 -1.09 -5.46
CA GLU A 7 -32.46 0.15 -4.73
C GLU A 7 -32.03 -0.13 -3.29
N GLU A 8 -32.71 -1.07 -2.60
CA GLU A 8 -32.32 -1.52 -1.27
C GLU A 8 -30.96 -2.25 -1.26
N ALA A 9 -30.65 -3.01 -2.31
CA ALA A 9 -29.36 -3.67 -2.45
C ALA A 9 -28.23 -2.64 -2.60
N VAL A 10 -28.38 -1.66 -3.50
CA VAL A 10 -27.38 -0.60 -3.72
C VAL A 10 -27.20 0.24 -2.46
N ALA A 11 -28.29 0.62 -1.77
CA ALA A 11 -28.22 1.41 -0.54
C ALA A 11 -27.56 0.70 0.65
N ARG A 12 -27.41 -0.64 0.60
CA ARG A 12 -26.73 -1.43 1.64
C ARG A 12 -25.25 -1.64 1.37
N ILE A 13 -24.75 -1.27 0.19
CA ILE A 13 -23.33 -1.37 -0.12
C ILE A 13 -22.60 -0.23 0.59
N ASP A 14 -21.62 -0.59 1.43
CA ASP A 14 -20.71 0.39 2.01
C ASP A 14 -19.83 0.98 0.88
N PRO A 15 -19.88 2.28 0.59
CA PRO A 15 -19.05 2.89 -0.45
C PRO A 15 -17.56 2.63 -0.26
N ALA A 16 -17.07 2.49 0.98
CA ALA A 16 -15.66 2.21 1.26
C ALA A 16 -15.25 0.78 0.83
N SER A 17 -16.19 -0.16 0.79
CA SER A 17 -15.95 -1.52 0.27
C SER A 17 -15.78 -1.54 -1.25
N LEU A 18 -16.41 -0.59 -1.96
CA LEU A 18 -16.25 -0.43 -3.40
C LEU A 18 -14.84 0.03 -3.76
N ASP A 19 -14.25 0.90 -2.94
CA ASP A 19 -12.90 1.43 -3.15
C ASP A 19 -11.85 0.32 -3.15
N GLN A 20 -12.00 -0.69 -2.27
CA GLN A 20 -11.11 -1.86 -2.26
C GLN A 20 -11.12 -2.66 -3.57
N LEU A 21 -12.26 -2.67 -4.29
CA LEU A 21 -12.39 -3.35 -5.58
C LEU A 21 -11.71 -2.60 -6.72
N LEU A 22 -11.30 -1.34 -6.52
CA LEU A 22 -10.62 -0.53 -7.52
C LEU A 22 -9.10 -0.65 -7.47
N HIS A 23 -8.56 -1.28 -6.41
CA HIS A 23 -7.12 -1.33 -6.19
C HIS A 23 -6.54 -2.70 -6.57
N PRO A 24 -5.33 -2.76 -7.13
CA PRO A 24 -4.60 -4.02 -7.31
C PRO A 24 -4.50 -4.78 -5.98
N THR A 25 -4.71 -6.09 -6.02
CA THR A 25 -4.60 -6.96 -4.84
C THR A 25 -3.56 -8.04 -5.07
N ILE A 26 -3.01 -8.61 -3.99
CA ILE A 26 -2.09 -9.75 -4.09
C ILE A 26 -2.88 -10.98 -4.53
N ASP A 27 -2.36 -11.73 -5.50
CA ASP A 27 -2.93 -13.02 -5.90
C ASP A 27 -3.04 -13.94 -4.66
N PRO A 28 -4.25 -14.43 -4.31
CA PRO A 28 -4.43 -15.34 -3.18
C PRO A 28 -3.57 -16.61 -3.23
N LYS A 29 -3.12 -17.02 -4.41
CA LYS A 29 -2.25 -18.17 -4.63
C LYS A 29 -0.76 -17.85 -4.51
N ALA A 30 -0.38 -16.56 -4.50
CA ALA A 30 1.01 -16.17 -4.39
C ALA A 30 1.56 -16.47 -2.99
N ALA A 31 2.80 -16.93 -2.94
CA ALA A 31 3.51 -17.15 -1.68
C ALA A 31 3.70 -15.82 -0.95
N ARG A 32 3.32 -15.78 0.33
CA ARG A 32 3.45 -14.60 1.18
C ARG A 32 4.62 -14.76 2.15
N ASP A 33 5.80 -14.28 1.74
CA ASP A 33 6.97 -14.16 2.63
C ASP A 33 6.87 -12.86 3.43
N VAL A 34 6.09 -12.89 4.52
CA VAL A 34 5.78 -11.71 5.33
C VAL A 34 6.98 -11.35 6.21
N ILE A 35 7.53 -10.16 5.98
CA ILE A 35 8.65 -9.58 6.75
C ILE A 35 8.17 -8.55 7.77
N GLY A 36 6.93 -8.10 7.70
CA GLY A 36 6.41 -7.15 8.68
C GLY A 36 4.90 -7.05 8.62
N VAL A 37 4.32 -6.61 9.74
CA VAL A 37 2.90 -6.30 9.84
C VAL A 37 2.75 -4.95 10.52
N GLY A 38 1.90 -4.11 9.95
CA GLY A 38 1.45 -2.84 10.48
C GLY A 38 -0.06 -2.71 10.37
N LEU A 39 -0.54 -1.48 10.35
CA LEU A 39 -1.95 -1.15 10.21
C LEU A 39 -2.31 -0.99 8.72
N PRO A 40 -3.45 -1.54 8.28
CA PRO A 40 -3.95 -1.41 6.91
C PRO A 40 -4.49 0.00 6.66
N ALA A 41 -3.60 0.97 6.45
CA ALA A 41 -3.92 2.39 6.48
C ALA A 41 -4.68 2.85 5.23
N SER A 42 -4.30 2.32 4.05
CA SER A 42 -4.89 2.64 2.76
C SER A 42 -4.88 1.38 1.88
N PRO A 43 -6.01 1.00 1.25
CA PRO A 43 -6.16 -0.29 0.59
C PRO A 43 -5.29 -0.44 -0.67
N GLY A 44 -5.23 -1.69 -1.16
CA GLY A 44 -4.48 -2.07 -2.36
C GLY A 44 -3.11 -2.67 -2.07
N ALA A 45 -2.43 -3.10 -3.13
CA ALA A 45 -1.10 -3.68 -3.10
C ALA A 45 -0.15 -2.94 -4.04
N ALA A 46 1.10 -2.79 -3.62
CA ALA A 46 2.14 -2.15 -4.41
C ALA A 46 3.47 -2.88 -4.26
N THR A 47 4.17 -3.06 -5.38
CA THR A 47 5.54 -3.60 -5.43
C THR A 47 6.48 -2.54 -5.98
N GLY A 48 7.64 -2.39 -5.36
CA GLY A 48 8.68 -1.48 -5.82
C GLY A 48 9.96 -1.57 -5.01
N GLU A 49 10.92 -0.76 -5.41
CA GLU A 49 12.21 -0.61 -4.76
C GLU A 49 12.10 0.22 -3.48
N ILE A 50 12.76 -0.21 -2.41
CA ILE A 50 12.84 0.56 -1.17
C ILE A 50 13.58 1.87 -1.42
N VAL A 51 12.95 2.98 -1.05
CA VAL A 51 13.59 4.30 -0.93
C VAL A 51 13.29 4.90 0.43
N PHE A 52 14.24 5.69 0.96
CA PHE A 52 14.15 6.28 2.30
C PHE A 52 13.96 7.80 2.30
N SER A 53 13.88 8.42 1.12
CA SER A 53 13.72 9.87 0.96
C SER A 53 12.72 10.20 -0.16
N SER A 54 12.08 11.38 -0.05
CA SER A 54 11.16 11.88 -1.08
C SER A 54 11.84 12.02 -2.44
N GLY A 55 13.03 12.62 -2.48
CA GLY A 55 13.78 12.83 -3.73
C GLY A 55 14.10 11.52 -4.44
N ASP A 56 14.48 10.47 -3.71
CA ASP A 56 14.74 9.16 -4.32
C ASP A 56 13.49 8.54 -4.97
N ALA A 57 12.31 8.76 -4.38
CA ALA A 57 11.04 8.30 -4.96
C ALA A 57 10.72 9.05 -6.26
N GLU A 58 10.95 10.36 -6.28
CA GLU A 58 10.78 11.19 -7.47
C GLU A 58 11.77 10.79 -8.58
N ASP A 59 13.05 10.61 -8.24
CA ASP A 59 14.09 10.19 -9.18
C ASP A 59 13.76 8.84 -9.82
N LEU A 60 13.33 7.83 -9.04
CA LEU A 60 12.91 6.54 -9.59
C LEU A 60 11.71 6.67 -10.54
N LYS A 61 10.73 7.52 -10.18
CA LYS A 61 9.57 7.78 -11.04
C LYS A 61 9.97 8.37 -12.39
N THR A 62 10.93 9.31 -12.42
CA THR A 62 11.43 9.88 -13.69
C THR A 62 12.12 8.83 -14.57
N GLN A 63 12.67 7.78 -13.96
CA GLN A 63 13.29 6.64 -14.65
C GLN A 63 12.27 5.56 -15.06
N GLY A 64 10.97 5.74 -14.79
CA GLY A 64 9.94 4.74 -15.03
C GLY A 64 10.02 3.53 -14.10
N ARG A 65 10.71 3.65 -12.96
CA ARG A 65 10.88 2.61 -11.95
C ARG A 65 9.92 2.83 -10.79
N LYS A 66 9.54 1.74 -10.14
CA LYS A 66 8.57 1.72 -9.05
C LYS A 66 9.27 1.84 -7.70
N ALA A 67 8.78 2.72 -6.84
CA ALA A 67 9.34 2.96 -5.51
C ALA A 67 8.34 2.62 -4.40
N ILE A 68 8.81 2.08 -3.28
CA ILE A 68 8.10 2.03 -2.01
C ILE A 68 8.80 3.00 -1.06
N LEU A 69 8.11 4.06 -0.67
CA LEU A 69 8.64 5.07 0.25
C LEU A 69 8.56 4.53 1.67
N VAL A 70 9.73 4.23 2.25
CA VAL A 70 9.88 3.70 3.61
C VAL A 70 10.36 4.80 4.54
N ARG A 71 9.55 5.14 5.54
CA ARG A 71 9.85 6.20 6.52
C ARG A 71 9.57 5.71 7.94
N VAL A 72 10.14 6.39 8.93
CA VAL A 72 9.72 6.18 10.33
C VAL A 72 8.33 6.78 10.54
N GLU A 73 8.19 8.06 10.19
CA GLU A 73 6.94 8.81 10.07
C GLU A 73 7.09 9.70 8.82
N THR A 74 5.98 10.08 8.20
CA THR A 74 5.97 11.07 7.10
C THR A 74 5.51 12.42 7.61
N SER A 75 5.82 13.46 6.86
CA SER A 75 5.44 14.85 7.12
C SER A 75 5.11 15.59 5.81
N PRO A 76 4.57 16.82 5.85
CA PRO A 76 4.17 17.54 4.64
C PRO A 76 5.29 17.71 3.59
N GLU A 77 6.54 17.77 4.01
CA GLU A 77 7.70 17.82 3.11
C GLU A 77 7.91 16.55 2.28
N ASP A 78 7.34 15.41 2.69
CA ASP A 78 7.43 14.14 1.97
C ASP A 78 6.37 14.04 0.83
N ILE A 79 5.51 15.04 0.64
CA ILE A 79 4.31 14.93 -0.22
C ILE A 79 4.61 14.58 -1.69
N HIS A 80 5.68 15.13 -2.25
CA HIS A 80 6.07 14.84 -3.63
C HIS A 80 6.53 13.39 -3.78
N GLY A 81 7.32 12.89 -2.83
CA GLY A 81 7.76 11.51 -2.78
C GLY A 81 6.64 10.52 -2.50
N MET A 82 5.69 10.88 -1.64
CA MET A 82 4.47 10.10 -1.42
C MET A 82 3.65 9.96 -2.69
N HIS A 83 3.51 11.04 -3.46
CA HIS A 83 2.84 11.03 -4.76
C HIS A 83 3.65 10.27 -5.83
N ALA A 84 4.98 10.28 -5.73
CA ALA A 84 5.86 9.60 -6.66
C ALA A 84 5.91 8.07 -6.44
N ALA A 85 5.88 7.61 -5.19
CA ALA A 85 5.97 6.20 -4.84
C ALA A 85 4.71 5.42 -5.23
N GLU A 86 4.83 4.12 -5.49
CA GLU A 86 3.69 3.22 -5.70
C GLU A 86 2.96 2.90 -4.39
N GLY A 87 3.67 2.96 -3.27
CA GLY A 87 3.13 2.67 -1.95
C GLY A 87 3.99 3.26 -0.84
N ILE A 88 3.39 3.39 0.35
CA ILE A 88 4.00 4.03 1.51
C ILE A 88 4.05 3.06 2.69
N LEU A 89 5.22 2.93 3.30
CA LEU A 89 5.44 2.12 4.49
C LEU A 89 5.98 3.00 5.61
N THR A 90 5.31 3.02 6.76
CA THR A 90 5.84 3.66 7.96
C THR A 90 6.02 2.69 9.12
N THR A 91 7.08 2.86 9.91
CA THR A 91 7.31 2.04 11.12
C THR A 91 6.60 2.58 12.35
N ARG A 92 6.18 3.86 12.31
CA ARG A 92 5.37 4.53 13.32
C ARG A 92 4.17 5.24 12.69
N GLY A 93 3.24 5.67 13.54
CA GLY A 93 1.97 6.29 13.13
C GLY A 93 0.81 5.30 13.17
N GLY A 94 -0.39 5.83 13.42
CA GLY A 94 -1.64 5.08 13.44
C GLY A 94 -2.48 5.26 12.17
N MET A 95 -3.72 4.77 12.22
CA MET A 95 -4.72 4.91 11.14
C MET A 95 -5.07 6.37 10.80
N THR A 96 -4.78 7.32 11.68
CA THR A 96 -4.99 8.77 11.49
C THR A 96 -3.68 9.54 11.33
N SER A 97 -2.55 8.85 11.14
CA SER A 97 -1.26 9.49 10.88
C SER A 97 -1.26 10.24 9.54
N HIS A 98 -0.29 11.15 9.38
CA HIS A 98 -0.07 11.85 8.11
C HIS A 98 -0.01 10.89 6.92
N ALA A 99 0.80 9.82 7.04
CA ALA A 99 0.93 8.79 6.01
C ALA A 99 -0.42 8.18 5.64
N ALA A 100 -1.20 7.76 6.65
CA ALA A 100 -2.48 7.11 6.44
C ALA A 100 -3.52 8.02 5.76
N VAL A 101 -3.64 9.28 6.21
CA VAL A 101 -4.62 10.21 5.67
C VAL A 101 -4.28 10.61 4.25
N VAL A 102 -3.01 10.96 3.99
CA VAL A 102 -2.57 11.42 2.67
C VAL A 102 -2.57 10.28 1.66
N ALA A 103 -2.14 9.07 2.05
CA ALA A 103 -2.14 7.91 1.15
C ALA A 103 -3.56 7.53 0.69
N ARG A 104 -4.55 7.56 1.59
CA ARG A 104 -5.96 7.36 1.23
C ARG A 104 -6.45 8.42 0.27
N GLY A 105 -6.15 9.70 0.53
CA GLY A 105 -6.51 10.80 -0.38
C GLY A 105 -5.87 10.68 -1.76
N MET A 106 -4.73 9.99 -1.87
CA MET A 106 -4.03 9.73 -3.13
C MET A 106 -4.41 8.39 -3.79
N GLY A 107 -5.24 7.54 -3.14
CA GLY A 107 -5.52 6.19 -3.63
C GLY A 107 -4.27 5.29 -3.70
N LYS A 108 -3.31 5.50 -2.79
CA LYS A 108 -2.06 4.72 -2.75
C LYS A 108 -2.07 3.72 -1.60
N PRO A 109 -1.63 2.46 -1.84
CA PRO A 109 -1.45 1.48 -0.78
C PRO A 109 -0.56 2.00 0.34
N CYS A 110 -1.00 1.82 1.58
CA CYS A 110 -0.22 2.23 2.74
C CYS A 110 -0.33 1.24 3.90
N VAL A 111 0.83 0.86 4.41
CA VAL A 111 0.98 0.15 5.68
C VAL A 111 1.64 1.08 6.67
N SER A 112 0.91 1.50 7.70
CA SER A 112 1.43 2.44 8.70
C SER A 112 1.73 1.74 10.03
N GLY A 113 2.68 2.25 10.80
CA GLY A 113 2.92 1.72 12.15
C GLY A 113 3.42 0.29 12.19
N ALA A 114 4.19 -0.15 11.20
CA ALA A 114 4.84 -1.46 11.18
C ALA A 114 6.02 -1.50 12.18
N GLY A 115 5.70 -1.50 13.49
CA GLY A 115 6.69 -1.35 14.57
C GLY A 115 7.68 -2.51 14.72
N SER A 116 7.42 -3.65 14.07
CA SER A 116 8.37 -4.77 13.96
C SER A 116 9.52 -4.48 12.99
N LEU A 117 9.36 -3.47 12.14
CA LEU A 117 10.37 -3.01 11.19
C LEU A 117 11.16 -1.84 11.76
N ARG A 118 12.46 -1.80 11.48
CA ARG A 118 13.33 -0.70 11.92
C ARG A 118 14.07 -0.08 10.76
N VAL A 119 13.88 1.23 10.56
CA VAL A 119 14.61 2.02 9.57
C VAL A 119 15.90 2.55 10.19
N ASP A 120 17.01 2.38 9.49
CA ASP A 120 18.28 3.05 9.75
C ASP A 120 18.63 3.92 8.56
N TYR A 121 18.42 5.24 8.70
CA TYR A 121 18.71 6.21 7.65
C TYR A 121 20.21 6.39 7.37
N ARG A 122 21.08 6.15 8.37
CA ARG A 122 22.52 6.29 8.17
C ARG A 122 23.06 5.14 7.34
N ALA A 123 22.59 3.93 7.61
CA ALA A 123 22.94 2.74 6.85
C ALA A 123 22.16 2.62 5.53
N GLY A 124 21.02 3.32 5.40
CA GLY A 124 20.11 3.17 4.25
C GLY A 124 19.48 1.79 4.22
N THR A 125 19.02 1.31 5.39
CA THR A 125 18.52 -0.06 5.55
C THR A 125 17.21 -0.13 6.32
N LEU A 126 16.41 -1.15 5.99
CA LEU A 126 15.23 -1.61 6.71
C LEU A 126 15.53 -2.98 7.32
N LEU A 127 15.41 -3.08 8.64
CA LEU A 127 15.63 -4.31 9.40
C LEU A 127 14.29 -4.98 9.70
N SER A 128 14.24 -6.29 9.52
CA SER A 128 13.09 -7.13 9.84
C SER A 128 13.56 -8.52 10.26
N MET A 129 13.18 -8.99 11.45
CA MET A 129 13.38 -10.38 11.87
C MET A 129 14.81 -10.92 11.63
N GLY A 130 15.83 -10.07 11.84
CA GLY A 130 17.26 -10.41 11.59
C GLY A 130 17.72 -10.31 10.13
N GLN A 131 16.82 -10.05 9.19
CA GLN A 131 17.12 -9.71 7.79
C GLN A 131 17.33 -8.20 7.63
N THR A 132 18.22 -7.84 6.69
CA THR A 132 18.50 -6.45 6.33
C THR A 132 18.16 -6.24 4.87
N PHE A 133 17.29 -5.29 4.60
CA PHE A 133 16.91 -4.82 3.27
C PHE A 133 17.54 -3.45 3.04
N ARG A 134 18.09 -3.23 1.85
CA ARG A 134 18.79 -2.00 1.47
C ARG A 134 17.93 -1.17 0.53
N LYS A 135 18.32 0.09 0.35
CA LYS A 135 17.79 0.92 -0.73
C LYS A 135 17.95 0.19 -2.08
N GLY A 136 16.89 0.14 -2.88
CA GLY A 136 16.85 -0.59 -4.15
C GLY A 136 16.37 -2.04 -4.05
N ASP A 137 16.32 -2.63 -2.86
CA ASP A 137 15.72 -3.97 -2.71
C ASP A 137 14.22 -3.91 -2.96
N ILE A 138 13.68 -4.95 -3.60
CA ILE A 138 12.26 -5.02 -3.93
C ILE A 138 11.47 -5.55 -2.73
N ILE A 139 10.39 -4.85 -2.40
CA ILE A 139 9.37 -5.32 -1.47
C ILE A 139 7.98 -5.12 -2.07
N THR A 140 7.01 -5.82 -1.48
CA THR A 140 5.59 -5.62 -1.76
C THR A 140 4.89 -5.25 -0.48
N ILE A 141 4.01 -4.25 -0.53
CA ILE A 141 3.12 -3.92 0.58
C ILE A 141 1.68 -4.27 0.21
N ASP A 142 0.95 -4.79 1.19
CA ASP A 142 -0.49 -5.03 1.14
C ASP A 142 -1.15 -4.10 2.14
N GLY A 143 -1.63 -2.96 1.64
CA GLY A 143 -2.30 -1.94 2.42
C GLY A 143 -3.71 -2.35 2.88
N GLY A 144 -4.30 -3.39 2.27
CA GLY A 144 -5.58 -3.95 2.71
C GLY A 144 -5.44 -4.85 3.94
N ASN A 145 -4.37 -5.64 4.01
CA ASN A 145 -4.09 -6.55 5.14
C ASN A 145 -3.03 -6.03 6.12
N GLY A 146 -2.40 -4.88 5.83
CA GLY A 146 -1.34 -4.32 6.66
C GLY A 146 -0.03 -5.12 6.60
N GLN A 147 0.21 -5.89 5.53
CA GLN A 147 1.37 -6.79 5.42
C GLN A 147 2.49 -6.17 4.59
N VAL A 148 3.73 -6.47 4.97
CA VAL A 148 4.93 -6.15 4.18
C VAL A 148 5.60 -7.46 3.82
N LEU A 149 5.84 -7.67 2.53
CA LEU A 149 6.34 -8.91 1.96
C LEU A 149 7.69 -8.71 1.29
N LYS A 150 8.53 -9.73 1.38
CA LYS A 150 9.83 -9.77 0.70
C LYS A 150 9.65 -9.98 -0.80
N GLY A 151 10.35 -9.18 -1.59
CA GLY A 151 10.40 -9.34 -3.04
C GLY A 151 9.13 -8.89 -3.76
N ALA A 152 9.09 -9.18 -5.06
CA ALA A 152 7.92 -8.96 -5.89
C ALA A 152 6.93 -10.11 -5.71
N VAL A 153 5.66 -9.77 -5.48
CA VAL A 153 4.57 -10.72 -5.36
C VAL A 153 3.61 -10.53 -6.53
N ALA A 154 3.07 -11.63 -7.07
CA ALA A 154 2.09 -11.55 -8.15
C ALA A 154 0.84 -10.79 -7.69
N MET A 155 0.40 -9.84 -8.51
CA MET A 155 -0.78 -9.02 -8.25
C MET A 155 -1.86 -9.28 -9.28
N LEU A 156 -3.10 -9.24 -8.84
CA LEU A 156 -4.28 -9.24 -9.69
C LEU A 156 -4.73 -7.81 -9.90
N GLN A 157 -4.89 -7.42 -11.17
CA GLN A 157 -5.58 -6.20 -11.51
C GLN A 157 -7.08 -6.41 -11.31
N PRO A 158 -7.79 -5.44 -10.71
CA PRO A 158 -9.23 -5.56 -10.57
C PRO A 158 -9.90 -5.58 -11.95
N GLU A 159 -10.72 -6.60 -12.19
CA GLU A 159 -11.61 -6.61 -13.36
C GLU A 159 -12.88 -5.84 -12.99
N LEU A 160 -13.00 -4.62 -13.50
CA LEU A 160 -14.20 -3.78 -13.35
C LEU A 160 -15.34 -4.27 -14.28
N SER A 161 -15.63 -5.56 -14.28
CA SER A 161 -16.62 -6.16 -15.18
C SER A 161 -17.65 -7.02 -14.44
N GLY A 162 -18.83 -7.16 -15.04
CA GLY A 162 -19.94 -7.94 -14.49
C GLY A 162 -20.61 -7.27 -13.30
N ASP A 163 -20.28 -7.74 -12.09
CA ASP A 163 -20.99 -7.39 -10.86
C ASP A 163 -20.80 -5.91 -10.46
N PHE A 164 -19.60 -5.36 -10.66
CA PHE A 164 -19.33 -3.94 -10.41
C PHE A 164 -20.12 -3.04 -11.37
N ALA A 165 -20.17 -3.40 -12.65
CA ALA A 165 -20.94 -2.65 -13.65
C ALA A 165 -22.44 -2.69 -13.34
N ALA A 166 -22.97 -3.82 -12.89
CA ALA A 166 -24.38 -3.98 -12.50
C ALA A 166 -24.77 -3.15 -11.26
N ILE A 167 -23.80 -2.86 -10.36
CA ILE A 167 -23.98 -1.95 -9.21
C ILE A 167 -23.97 -0.48 -9.65
N MET A 168 -23.19 -0.14 -10.68
CA MET A 168 -23.02 1.23 -11.18
C MET A 168 -24.10 1.68 -12.19
N GLU A 169 -24.91 0.76 -12.71
CA GLU A 169 -26.12 1.01 -13.53
C GLU A 169 -27.36 1.31 -12.68
#